data_AF-A0A7J4NXI0-F1
#
_entry.id   AF-A0A7J4NXI0-F1
#
_cell.length_a   1.000
_cell.length_b   1.000
_cell.length_c   1.000
_cell.angle_alpha   90.00
_cell.angle_beta   90.00
_cell.angle_gamma   90.00
#
_symmetry.space_group_name_H-M   'P 1'
#
loop_
_entity.id
_entity.type
_entity.pdbx_description
1 polymer ?
#
loop_
_entity_poly.entity_id
_entity_poly.type
_entity_poly.pdbx_seq_one_letter_code
_entity_poly.pdbx_strand_id
1 'polypeptide(L)'
;MSQVEGRNPVFETLKRGGVRKLLVLEGSTGDPRVKEIVELAKRRKAPIEFVDKIALDKLSETRRHQGVIALVEAPGYVSLTEVVKKAGRTPCI
;
A
#
# COMPACT_ATOMS: atom_id res chain seq x y z
N MET A 1 -6.84 -11.98 5.59
CA MET A 1 -5.59 -11.30 5.18
C MET A 1 -6.00 -10.13 4.31
N SER A 2 -5.56 -8.91 4.62
CA SER A 2 -5.97 -7.75 3.84
C SER A 2 -4.91 -7.49 2.77
N GLN A 3 -5.34 -7.42 1.51
CA GLN A 3 -4.49 -7.01 0.40
C GLN A 3 -4.87 -5.60 -0.02
N VAL A 4 -3.85 -4.77 -0.26
CA VAL A 4 -4.01 -3.40 -0.72
C VAL A 4 -3.39 -3.31 -2.11
N GLU A 5 -4.20 -2.93 -3.08
CA GLU A 5 -3.81 -2.80 -4.49
C GLU A 5 -3.76 -1.34 -4.91
N GLY A 6 -2.83 -1.04 -5.82
CA GLY A 6 -2.66 0.29 -6.40
C GLY A 6 -1.57 1.13 -5.74
N ARG A 7 -1.08 2.15 -6.47
CA ARG A 7 0.14 2.89 -6.11
C ARG A 7 -0.01 3.71 -4.81
N ASN A 8 -1.07 4.52 -4.70
CA ASN A 8 -1.29 5.38 -3.53
C ASN A 8 -1.69 4.59 -2.26
N PRO A 9 -2.64 3.62 -2.32
CA PRO A 9 -3.03 2.85 -1.14
C PRO A 9 -1.85 2.07 -0.55
N VAL A 10 -1.02 1.48 -1.41
CA VAL A 10 0.21 0.78 -1.00
C VAL A 10 1.20 1.74 -0.34
N PHE A 11 1.40 2.93 -0.91
CA PHE A 11 2.28 3.95 -0.34
C PHE A 11 1.83 4.38 1.06
N GLU A 12 0.54 4.64 1.25
CA GLU A 12 -0.02 4.98 2.56
C GLU A 12 0.13 3.84 3.57
N THR A 13 -0.09 2.59 3.13
CA THR A 13 0.04 1.41 3.98
C THR A 13 1.50 1.19 4.42
N LEU A 14 2.45 1.31 3.48
CA LEU A 14 3.89 1.29 3.79
C LEU A 14 4.29 2.40 4.77
N LYS A 15 3.65 3.57 4.66
CA LYS A 15 3.89 4.69 5.58
C LYS A 15 3.37 4.41 6.98
N ARG A 16 2.18 3.80 7.12
CA ARG A 16 1.57 3.40 8.40
C ARG A 16 2.27 2.21 9.06
N GLY A 17 2.89 1.33 8.28
CA GLY A 17 3.50 0.08 8.77
C GLY A 17 2.52 -1.09 8.75
N GLY A 18 2.99 -2.30 9.10
CA GLY A 18 2.18 -3.52 9.08
C GLY A 18 2.14 -4.24 7.72
N VAL A 19 2.99 -3.85 6.77
CA VAL A 19 3.14 -4.58 5.50
C VAL A 19 3.97 -5.83 5.75
N ARG A 20 3.36 -6.99 5.53
CA ARG A 20 4.03 -8.29 5.62
C ARG A 20 4.89 -8.55 4.39
N LYS A 21 4.39 -8.21 3.20
CA LYS A 21 5.11 -8.41 1.93
C LYS A 21 4.64 -7.44 0.87
N LEU A 22 5.57 -6.91 0.09
CA LEU A 22 5.29 -6.07 -1.07
C LEU A 22 5.53 -6.86 -2.35
N LEU A 23 4.53 -6.94 -3.20
CA LEU A 23 4.58 -7.52 -4.53
C LEU A 23 4.64 -6.39 -5.57
N VAL A 24 5.68 -6.38 -6.39
CA VAL A 24 5.89 -5.36 -7.41
C VAL A 24 5.98 -6.04 -8.78
N LEU A 25 5.31 -5.46 -9.77
CA LEU A 25 5.40 -5.95 -11.14
C LEU A 25 6.83 -5.77 -11.67
N GLU A 26 7.42 -6.87 -12.13
CA GLU A 26 8.70 -6.83 -12.84
C GLU A 26 8.58 -5.93 -14.09
N GLY A 27 9.46 -4.93 -14.20
CA GLY A 27 9.41 -3.90 -15.24
C GLY A 27 8.67 -2.60 -14.88
N SER A 28 7.93 -2.55 -13.75
CA SER A 28 7.32 -1.30 -13.27
C SER A 28 8.30 -0.36 -12.54
N THR A 29 9.57 -0.75 -12.42
CA THR A 29 10.65 0.06 -11.83
C THR A 29 10.97 1.32 -12.63
N GLY A 30 10.49 1.45 -13.87
CA GLY A 30 10.61 2.66 -14.68
C GLY A 30 9.77 3.83 -14.13
N ASP A 31 8.67 3.55 -13.44
CA ASP A 31 7.81 4.58 -12.86
C ASP A 31 8.47 5.22 -11.61
N PRO A 32 8.59 6.56 -11.54
CA PRO A 32 9.18 7.23 -10.38
C PRO A 32 8.42 6.92 -9.08
N ARG A 33 7.09 6.81 -9.14
CA ARG A 33 6.27 6.43 -7.97
C ARG A 33 6.57 5.02 -7.45
N VAL A 34 6.85 4.07 -8.35
CA VAL A 34 7.15 2.69 -7.94
C VAL A 34 8.53 2.64 -7.28
N LYS A 35 9.50 3.41 -7.78
CA LYS A 35 10.80 3.57 -7.11
C LYS A 35 10.64 4.11 -5.70
N GLU A 36 9.83 5.14 -5.49
CA GLU A 36 9.57 5.70 -4.15
C GLU A 36 8.96 4.65 -3.20
N ILE A 37 8.02 3.83 -3.68
CA ILE A 37 7.41 2.73 -2.92
C ILE A 37 8.46 1.69 -2.54
N VAL A 38 9.29 1.27 -3.50
CA VAL A 38 10.37 0.29 -3.28
C VAL A 38 11.39 0.82 -2.26
N GLU A 39 11.79 2.08 -2.37
CA GLU A 39 12.68 2.71 -1.40
C GLU A 39 12.05 2.81 -0.01
N LEU A 40 10.78 3.17 0.07
CA LEU A 40 10.05 3.23 1.34
C LEU A 40 9.96 1.84 1.98
N ALA A 41 9.68 0.80 1.20
CA ALA A 41 9.65 -0.58 1.65
C ALA A 41 11.03 -1.04 2.15
N LYS A 42 12.11 -0.70 1.43
CA LYS A 42 13.49 -0.94 1.89
C LYS A 42 13.79 -0.26 3.21
N ARG A 43 13.43 1.03 3.36
CA ARG A 43 13.61 1.78 4.62
C ARG A 43 12.84 1.15 5.78
N ARG A 44 11.66 0.59 5.51
CA ARG A 44 10.82 -0.11 6.49
C ARG A 44 11.23 -1.58 6.71
N LYS A 45 12.26 -2.08 6.01
CA LYS A 45 12.69 -3.49 6.02
C LYS A 45 11.56 -4.47 5.65
N ALA A 46 10.60 -4.03 4.83
CA ALA A 46 9.55 -4.90 4.32
C ALA A 46 10.13 -5.79 3.20
N PRO A 47 9.82 -7.09 3.15
CA PRO A 47 10.27 -7.96 2.07
C PRO A 47 9.55 -7.58 0.78
N ILE A 48 10.35 -7.38 -0.28
CA ILE A 48 9.89 -6.98 -1.62
C ILE A 48 10.11 -8.18 -2.53
N GLU A 49 9.06 -8.57 -3.24
CA GLU A 49 9.09 -9.62 -4.24
C GLU A 49 8.65 -9.06 -5.58
N PHE A 50 9.47 -9.28 -6.59
CA PHE A 50 9.16 -8.93 -7.96
C PHE A 50 8.46 -10.13 -8.61
N VAL A 51 7.31 -9.86 -9.22
CA VAL A 51 6.45 -10.88 -9.82
C VAL A 51 6.02 -10.43 -11.20
N ASP A 52 5.81 -11.39 -12.09
CA ASP A 52 5.31 -11.13 -13.44
C ASP A 52 3.87 -10.61 -13.44
N LYS A 53 3.50 -9.98 -14.57
CA LYS A 53 2.13 -9.50 -14.79
C LYS A 53 1.11 -10.61 -14.64
N ILE A 54 1.43 -11.81 -15.14
CA ILE A 54 0.54 -12.98 -15.07
C ILE A 54 0.31 -13.42 -13.62
N ALA A 55 1.35 -13.37 -12.79
CA ALA A 55 1.26 -13.71 -11.38
C ALA A 55 0.45 -12.67 -10.60
N LEU A 56 0.65 -11.38 -10.87
CA LEU A 56 -0.16 -10.29 -10.31
C LEU A 56 -1.64 -10.39 -10.71
N ASP A 57 -1.92 -10.70 -11.98
CA ASP A 57 -3.29 -10.82 -12.50
C ASP A 57 -4.03 -12.00 -11.85
N LYS A 58 -3.32 -13.12 -11.61
CA LYS A 58 -3.86 -14.26 -10.85
C LYS A 58 -4.11 -13.93 -9.37
N LEU A 59 -3.34 -13.02 -8.79
CA LEU A 59 -3.48 -12.60 -7.38
C LEU A 59 -4.51 -11.47 -7.20
N SER A 60 -4.72 -10.63 -8.22
CA SER A 60 -5.67 -9.52 -8.18
C SER A 60 -7.02 -9.96 -8.75
N GLU A 61 -8.00 -10.16 -7.88
CA GLU A 61 -9.39 -10.43 -8.29
C GLU A 61 -10.02 -9.27 -9.08
N THR A 62 -9.54 -8.04 -8.87
CA THR A 62 -10.17 -6.80 -9.32
C THR A 62 -9.47 -6.15 -10.51
N ARG A 63 -8.37 -6.72 -11.01
CA ARG A 63 -7.51 -6.15 -12.09
C ARG A 63 -7.05 -4.70 -11.87
N ARG A 64 -7.14 -4.20 -10.63
CA ARG A 64 -6.85 -2.82 -10.24
C ARG A 64 -5.50 -2.64 -9.56
N HIS A 65 -4.69 -3.68 -9.58
CA HIS A 65 -3.37 -3.72 -8.95
C HIS A 65 -2.36 -2.68 -9.47
N GLN A 66 -2.56 -2.03 -10.64
CA GLN A 66 -1.65 -0.99 -11.21
C GLN A 66 -0.14 -1.33 -11.12
N GLY A 67 0.20 -2.62 -11.11
CA GLY A 67 1.56 -3.13 -10.96
C GLY A 67 2.13 -3.22 -9.54
N VAL A 68 1.35 -2.94 -8.49
CA VAL A 68 1.81 -3.01 -7.08
C VAL A 68 0.71 -3.55 -6.15
N ILE A 69 1.04 -4.56 -5.36
CA ILE A 69 0.17 -5.12 -4.31
C ILE A 69 0.95 -5.17 -3.00
N ALA A 70 0.36 -4.67 -1.92
CA ALA A 70 0.88 -4.88 -0.57
C ALA A 70 0.00 -5.88 0.17
N LEU A 71 0.64 -6.92 0.70
CA LEU A 71 0.03 -7.84 1.64
C LEU A 71 0.24 -7.27 3.04
N VAL A 72 -0.87 -6.93 3.68
CA VAL A 72 -0.89 -6.37 5.03
C VAL A 72 -1.35 -7.48 5.97
N GLU A 73 -0.57 -7.75 7.00
CA GLU A 73 -1.13 -8.48 8.15
C GLU A 73 -2.15 -7.56 8.76
N ALA A 74 -3.41 -8.02 8.88
CA ALA A 74 -4.49 -7.17 9.36
C ALA A 74 -4.07 -6.59 10.73
N PRO A 75 -3.75 -5.28 10.82
CA PRO A 75 -3.76 -4.67 12.13
C PRO A 75 -5.23 -4.75 12.55
N GLY A 76 -5.49 -5.34 13.72
CA GLY A 76 -6.85 -5.42 14.26
C GLY A 76 -7.54 -4.08 14.03
N TYR A 77 -8.69 -4.13 13.35
CA TYR A 77 -9.54 -2.99 13.00
C TYR A 77 -9.32 -1.80 13.96
N VAL A 78 -8.54 -0.79 13.55
CA VAL A 78 -8.66 0.49 14.23
C VAL A 78 -9.95 1.09 13.66
N SER A 79 -11.02 0.89 14.42
CA SER A 79 -12.32 1.51 14.21
C SER A 79 -12.15 3.01 13.91
N LEU A 80 -13.12 3.58 13.19
CA LEU A 80 -13.19 4.93 12.62
C LEU A 80 -13.03 6.12 13.60
N THR A 81 -12.45 5.94 14.79
CA THR A 81 -12.46 6.90 15.89
C THR A 81 -11.34 7.96 15.85
N GLU A 82 -10.47 7.99 14.84
CA GLU A 82 -9.32 8.93 14.79
C GLU A 82 -9.37 9.99 13.66
N VAL A 83 -10.54 10.29 13.09
CA VAL A 83 -10.66 11.34 12.05
C VAL A 83 -10.99 12.74 12.64
N VAL A 84 -11.34 12.87 13.91
CA VAL A 84 -11.82 14.15 14.49
C VAL A 84 -10.76 14.91 15.32
N LYS A 85 -9.52 15.03 14.84
CA LYS A 85 -8.50 15.87 15.54
C LYS A 85 -7.74 16.87 14.67
N LYS A 86 -8.16 17.10 13.43
CA LYS A 86 -7.63 18.19 12.59
C LYS A 86 -8.72 18.92 11.80
N ALA A 87 -9.76 19.36 12.49
CA ALA A 87 -10.60 20.45 12.02
C ALA A 87 -10.89 21.38 13.20
N GLY A 88 -9.87 22.16 13.56
CA GLY A 88 -10.10 23.39 14.30
C GLY A 88 -10.89 24.33 13.40
N ARG A 89 -12.21 24.32 13.54
CA ARG A 89 -13.08 25.40 13.08
C ARG A 89 -14.28 25.45 14.01
N THR A 90 -14.13 26.33 14.99
CA THR A 90 -15.18 26.90 15.82
C THR A 90 -16.45 27.09 14.97
N PRO A 91 -17.61 26.52 15.34
CA PRO A 91 -18.86 26.98 14.77
C PRO A 91 -19.05 28.42 15.25
N CYS A 92 -19.03 29.38 14.32
CA CYS A 92 -19.48 30.73 14.60
C CYS A 92 -20.98 30.64 14.91
N ILE A 93 -21.32 30.86 16.19
CA ILE A 93 -22.63 31.35 16.63
C ILE A 93 -22.82 32.80 16.21
#